data_AF-A0A435SNV7-F1
#
_entry.id   AF-A0A435SNV7-F1
#
_cell.length_a   1.000
_cell.length_b   1.000
_cell.length_c   1.000
_cell.angle_alpha   90.00
_cell.angle_beta   90.00
_cell.angle_gamma   90.00
#
_symmetry.space_group_name_H-M   'P 1'
#
loop_
_entity.id
_entity.type
_entity.pdbx_description
1 polymer ?
#
loop_
_entity_poly.entity_id
_entity_poly.type
_entity_poly.pdbx_seq_one_letter_code
_entity_poly.pdbx_strand_id
1 'polypeptide(L)'
;MSLDYTSLLLAVGFSAACLSLTLFGMWLTARSEKFLLTWAISLVFVVGDIFVYDAYIDMPGRLLGIATLAFLLLGFSTMLGAAYQFRTGGSPVPRTVLGSAISLAVTLPPMALGYDGLGFMFENAFAALLLFATAVEYWKGRDEAPALTIGITALYSATAASFALCAMVLALDGKLVLGHAPSNWAEELSLIIVIASMTGIGALSLALNQG
;
A
#
# COMPACT_ATOMS: atom_id res chain seq x y z
N MET A 1 15.44 -8.55 -22.45
CA MET A 1 15.75 -7.46 -21.50
C MET A 1 14.70 -7.53 -20.41
N SER A 2 14.97 -8.27 -19.35
CA SER A 2 14.18 -8.21 -18.12
C SER A 2 14.35 -6.80 -17.55
N LEU A 3 13.25 -6.14 -17.21
CA LEU A 3 13.32 -4.86 -16.49
C LEU A 3 14.01 -5.12 -15.16
N ASP A 4 15.01 -4.32 -14.83
CA ASP A 4 15.73 -4.43 -13.56
C ASP A 4 14.79 -4.09 -12.40
N TYR A 5 14.76 -4.91 -11.36
CA TYR A 5 13.79 -4.82 -10.26
C TYR A 5 13.83 -3.43 -9.59
N THR A 6 15.04 -2.90 -9.37
CA THR A 6 15.29 -1.55 -8.88
C THR A 6 14.71 -0.47 -9.80
N SER A 7 14.81 -0.64 -11.12
CA SER A 7 14.23 0.29 -12.09
C SER A 7 12.70 0.30 -12.04
N LEU A 8 12.07 -0.88 -11.85
CA LEU A 8 10.62 -0.98 -11.66
C LEU A 8 10.19 -0.31 -10.35
N LEU A 9 10.89 -0.59 -9.25
CA LEU A 9 10.61 -0.03 -7.93
C LEU A 9 10.64 1.50 -7.95
N LEU A 10 11.71 2.09 -8.50
CA LEU A 10 11.82 3.56 -8.63
C LEU A 10 10.74 4.15 -9.53
N ALA A 11 10.38 3.47 -10.63
CA ALA A 11 9.29 3.93 -11.50
C ALA A 11 7.95 3.99 -10.75
N VAL A 12 7.67 3.01 -9.88
CA VAL A 12 6.49 3.04 -8.98
C VAL A 12 6.56 4.25 -8.06
N GLY A 13 7.72 4.49 -7.45
CA GLY A 13 7.94 5.59 -6.51
C GLY A 13 7.66 6.95 -7.12
N PHE A 14 8.22 7.23 -8.29
CA PHE A 14 7.98 8.49 -8.99
C PHE A 14 6.53 8.65 -9.44
N SER A 15 5.88 7.58 -9.92
CA SER A 15 4.47 7.62 -10.30
C SER A 15 3.57 7.93 -9.10
N ALA A 16 3.78 7.24 -7.97
CA ALA A 16 3.05 7.46 -6.74
C ALA A 16 3.28 8.87 -6.16
N ALA A 17 4.49 9.41 -6.26
CA ALA A 17 4.81 10.77 -5.85
C ALA A 17 4.07 11.82 -6.70
N CYS A 18 4.05 11.64 -8.02
CA CYS A 18 3.31 12.51 -8.93
C CYS A 18 1.80 12.50 -8.65
N LEU A 19 1.25 11.30 -8.42
CA LEU A 19 -0.16 11.12 -8.07
C LEU A 19 -0.49 11.80 -6.72
N SER A 20 0.36 11.63 -5.71
CA SER A 20 0.24 12.31 -4.42
C SER A 20 0.19 13.83 -4.57
N LEU A 21 1.09 14.40 -5.38
CA LEU A 21 1.15 15.84 -5.63
C LEU A 21 -0.11 16.33 -6.37
N THR A 22 -0.60 15.54 -7.33
CA THR A 22 -1.82 15.86 -8.09
C THR A 22 -3.04 15.93 -7.16
N LEU A 23 -3.20 14.95 -6.28
CA LEU A 23 -4.30 14.92 -5.30
C LEU A 23 -4.22 16.05 -4.30
N PHE A 24 -3.00 16.33 -3.82
CA PHE A 24 -2.77 17.45 -2.93
C PHE A 24 -3.10 18.79 -3.60
N GLY A 25 -2.70 18.96 -4.86
CA GLY A 25 -3.02 20.14 -5.67
C GLY A 25 -4.52 20.33 -5.86
N MET A 26 -5.27 19.26 -6.14
CA MET A 26 -6.73 19.31 -6.20
C MET A 26 -7.38 19.58 -4.85
N TRP A 27 -6.85 19.01 -3.77
CA TRP A 27 -7.34 19.34 -2.45
C TRP A 27 -7.15 20.84 -2.14
N LEU A 28 -6.07 21.48 -2.63
CA LEU A 28 -5.89 22.92 -2.48
C LEU A 28 -7.00 23.72 -3.18
N THR A 29 -7.54 23.24 -4.30
CA THR A 29 -8.65 23.89 -5.02
C THR A 29 -10.02 23.52 -4.45
N ALA A 30 -10.18 22.33 -3.88
CA ALA A 30 -11.41 21.80 -3.29
C ALA A 30 -11.20 21.35 -1.83
N ARG A 31 -10.90 22.29 -0.94
CA ARG A 31 -10.56 22.00 0.48
C ARG A 31 -11.69 21.36 1.30
N SER A 32 -12.91 21.31 0.78
CA SER A 32 -14.02 20.56 1.38
C SER A 32 -13.72 19.06 1.43
N GLU A 33 -12.98 18.55 0.45
CA GLU A 33 -12.78 17.11 0.22
C GLU A 33 -11.60 16.56 1.01
N LYS A 34 -11.79 16.45 2.33
CA LYS A 34 -10.75 15.94 3.26
C LYS A 34 -10.26 14.53 2.92
N PHE A 35 -11.05 13.75 2.18
CA PHE A 35 -10.67 12.44 1.64
C PHE A 35 -9.40 12.51 0.78
N LEU A 36 -9.33 13.48 -0.14
CA LEU A 36 -8.20 13.63 -1.06
C LEU A 36 -6.89 13.88 -0.31
N LEU A 37 -6.94 14.66 0.78
CA LEU A 37 -5.79 14.93 1.62
C LEU A 37 -5.31 13.66 2.33
N THR A 38 -6.22 12.89 2.95
CA THR A 38 -5.87 11.63 3.62
C THR A 38 -5.26 10.63 2.63
N TRP A 39 -5.79 10.58 1.40
CA TRP A 39 -5.28 9.70 0.36
C TRP A 39 -3.91 10.15 -0.17
N ALA A 40 -3.68 11.46 -0.35
CA ALA A 40 -2.35 11.99 -0.66
C ALA A 40 -1.33 11.65 0.43
N ILE A 41 -1.69 11.81 1.70
CA ILE A 41 -0.82 11.44 2.84
C ILE A 41 -0.48 9.95 2.79
N SER A 42 -1.44 9.08 2.45
CA SER A 42 -1.20 7.65 2.27
C SER A 42 -0.15 7.36 1.20
N LEU A 43 -0.19 8.08 0.07
CA LEU A 43 0.80 7.91 -0.99
C LEU A 43 2.18 8.40 -0.58
N VAL A 44 2.29 9.44 0.24
CA VAL A 44 3.59 9.88 0.79
C VAL A 44 4.24 8.76 1.61
N PHE A 45 3.47 8.02 2.42
CA PHE A 45 4.00 6.87 3.14
C PHE A 45 4.46 5.75 2.22
N VAL A 46 3.69 5.42 1.17
CA VAL A 46 4.08 4.40 0.18
C VAL A 46 5.32 4.83 -0.61
N VAL A 47 5.43 6.10 -0.98
CA VAL A 47 6.64 6.63 -1.64
C VAL A 47 7.84 6.54 -0.71
N GLY A 48 7.66 6.88 0.57
CA GLY A 48 8.68 6.73 1.60
C GLY A 48 9.16 5.29 1.73
N ASP A 49 8.22 4.33 1.76
CA ASP A 49 8.53 2.91 1.75
C ASP A 49 9.42 2.52 0.55
N ILE A 50 9.03 2.89 -0.66
CA ILE A 50 9.77 2.55 -1.89
C ILE A 50 11.23 2.99 -1.82
N PHE A 51 11.51 4.21 -1.35
CA PHE A 51 12.89 4.71 -1.21
C PHE A 51 13.65 4.02 -0.08
N VAL A 52 12.99 3.70 1.03
CA VAL A 52 13.63 2.98 2.15
C VAL A 52 13.90 1.52 1.75
N TYR A 53 13.02 0.91 0.97
CA TYR A 53 13.16 -0.45 0.47
C TYR A 53 14.27 -0.56 -0.56
N ASP A 54 14.40 0.44 -1.45
CA ASP A 54 15.55 0.58 -2.35
C ASP A 54 16.87 0.62 -1.56
N ALA A 55 16.94 1.45 -0.52
CA ALA A 55 18.10 1.49 0.37
C ALA A 55 18.34 0.17 1.14
N TYR A 56 17.28 -0.57 1.47
CA TYR A 56 17.36 -1.89 2.12
C TYR A 56 17.92 -2.96 1.18
N ILE A 57 17.63 -2.89 -0.13
CA ILE A 57 18.19 -3.80 -1.14
C ILE A 57 19.71 -3.65 -1.19
N ASP A 58 20.19 -2.39 -1.22
CA ASP A 58 21.63 -2.09 -1.27
C ASP A 58 22.34 -2.41 0.05
N MET A 59 21.70 -2.13 1.18
CA MET A 59 22.28 -2.27 2.52
C MET A 59 21.29 -2.94 3.47
N PRO A 60 21.16 -4.28 3.44
CA PRO A 60 20.21 -4.99 4.29
C PRO A 60 20.56 -4.77 5.76
N GLY A 61 19.69 -4.04 6.45
CA GLY A 61 19.89 -3.61 7.82
C GLY A 61 18.59 -3.60 8.60
N ARG A 62 18.65 -3.99 9.88
CA ARG A 62 17.46 -4.10 10.76
C ARG A 62 16.67 -2.80 10.85
N LEU A 63 17.34 -1.65 10.90
CA LEU A 63 16.69 -0.34 10.96
C LEU A 63 15.94 -0.01 9.66
N LEU A 64 16.57 -0.26 8.51
CA LEU A 64 15.95 -0.01 7.21
C LEU A 64 14.75 -0.94 7.01
N GLY A 65 14.86 -2.21 7.37
CA GLY A 65 13.74 -3.13 7.26
C GLY A 65 12.59 -2.84 8.23
N ILE A 66 12.87 -2.41 9.47
CA ILE A 66 11.80 -1.89 10.35
C ILE A 66 11.11 -0.68 9.71
N ALA A 67 11.88 0.19 9.06
CA ALA A 67 11.33 1.37 8.41
C ALA A 67 10.47 1.02 7.19
N THR A 68 10.86 0.09 6.31
CA THR A 68 10.03 -0.34 5.17
C THR A 68 8.68 -0.88 5.64
N LEU A 69 8.73 -1.85 6.58
CA LEU A 69 7.53 -2.44 7.19
C LEU A 69 6.63 -1.35 7.80
N ALA A 70 7.23 -0.36 8.47
CA ALA A 70 6.48 0.72 9.08
C ALA A 70 5.81 1.63 8.03
N PHE A 71 6.55 2.06 7.01
CA PHE A 71 6.04 2.96 5.98
C PHE A 71 4.93 2.31 5.16
N LEU A 72 5.11 1.05 4.73
CA LEU A 72 4.11 0.35 3.93
C LEU A 72 2.80 0.15 4.70
N LEU A 73 2.88 -0.36 5.93
CA LEU A 73 1.71 -0.64 6.75
C LEU A 73 0.99 0.63 7.22
N LEU A 74 1.73 1.70 7.51
CA LEU A 74 1.14 3.03 7.76
C LEU A 74 0.43 3.53 6.51
N GLY A 75 1.05 3.42 5.34
CA GLY A 75 0.45 3.75 4.05
C GLY A 75 -0.89 3.03 3.84
N PHE A 76 -0.91 1.70 3.86
CA PHE A 76 -2.17 0.96 3.64
C PHE A 76 -3.21 1.18 4.74
N SER A 77 -2.80 1.40 5.99
CA SER A 77 -3.72 1.76 7.08
C SER A 77 -4.33 3.16 6.89
N THR A 78 -3.56 4.12 6.39
CA THR A 78 -4.09 5.45 6.01
C THR A 78 -5.03 5.35 4.81
N MET A 79 -4.76 4.46 3.86
CA MET A 79 -5.61 4.17 2.71
C MET A 79 -6.99 3.63 3.14
N LEU A 80 -7.00 2.70 4.11
CA LEU A 80 -8.23 2.19 4.72
C LEU A 80 -9.02 3.30 5.45
N GLY A 81 -8.30 4.19 6.15
CA GLY A 81 -8.90 5.36 6.80
C GLY A 81 -9.55 6.30 5.78
N ALA A 82 -8.87 6.56 4.66
CA ALA A 82 -9.39 7.37 3.56
C ALA A 82 -10.66 6.75 2.96
N ALA A 83 -10.67 5.44 2.67
CA ALA A 83 -11.86 4.77 2.12
C ALA A 83 -13.06 4.82 3.08
N TYR A 84 -12.83 4.69 4.38
CA TYR A 84 -13.89 4.87 5.37
C TYR A 84 -14.40 6.31 5.45
N GLN A 85 -13.50 7.29 5.39
CA GLN A 85 -13.84 8.71 5.36
C GLN A 85 -14.67 9.04 4.12
N PHE A 86 -14.33 8.49 2.95
CA PHE A 86 -15.12 8.63 1.73
C PHE A 86 -16.55 8.12 1.93
N ARG A 87 -16.72 6.90 2.45
CA ARG A 87 -18.05 6.28 2.61
C ARG A 87 -18.93 6.94 3.68
N THR A 88 -18.34 7.40 4.78
CA THR A 88 -19.13 7.80 5.97
C THR A 88 -19.04 9.28 6.31
N GLY A 89 -18.15 10.03 5.68
CA GLY A 89 -17.79 11.40 6.09
C GLY A 89 -17.12 11.47 7.48
N GLY A 90 -16.88 10.33 8.14
CA GLY A 90 -16.33 10.24 9.47
C GLY A 90 -14.82 10.49 9.53
N SER A 91 -14.27 10.53 10.76
CA SER A 91 -12.83 10.68 10.96
C SER A 91 -12.07 9.43 10.45
N PRO A 92 -11.00 9.58 9.63
CA PRO A 92 -10.18 8.46 9.17
C PRO A 92 -9.28 7.89 10.27
N VAL A 93 -8.98 8.69 11.30
CA VAL A 93 -7.94 8.44 12.32
C VAL A 93 -8.14 7.13 13.08
N PRO A 94 -9.33 6.78 13.60
CA PRO A 94 -9.48 5.58 14.42
C PRO A 94 -9.14 4.30 13.66
N ARG A 95 -9.52 4.20 12.38
CA ARG A 95 -9.26 3.03 11.56
C ARG A 95 -7.81 2.95 11.12
N THR A 96 -7.21 4.09 10.78
CA THR A 96 -5.79 4.17 10.47
C THR A 96 -4.95 3.76 11.67
N VAL A 97 -5.23 4.30 12.86
CA VAL A 97 -4.50 3.98 14.08
C VAL A 97 -4.69 2.52 14.48
N LEU A 98 -5.91 1.98 14.38
CA LEU A 98 -6.15 0.59 14.71
C LEU A 98 -5.45 -0.36 13.72
N GLY A 99 -5.56 -0.09 12.42
CA GLY A 99 -4.91 -0.87 11.37
C GLY A 99 -3.40 -0.86 11.49
N SER A 100 -2.81 0.31 11.73
CA SER A 100 -1.36 0.45 11.89
C SER A 100 -0.90 -0.16 13.21
N ALA A 101 -1.58 0.08 14.32
CA ALA A 101 -1.20 -0.48 15.61
C ALA A 101 -1.18 -2.02 15.59
N ILE A 102 -2.23 -2.65 15.04
CA ILE A 102 -2.31 -4.11 14.97
C ILE A 102 -1.23 -4.66 14.04
N SER A 103 -1.10 -4.11 12.82
CA SER A 103 -0.15 -4.62 11.84
C SER A 103 1.29 -4.43 12.32
N LEU A 104 1.67 -3.23 12.78
CA LEU A 104 3.02 -2.94 13.28
C LEU A 104 3.36 -3.76 14.53
N ALA A 105 2.42 -3.97 15.44
CA ALA A 105 2.67 -4.77 16.65
C ALA A 105 3.01 -6.23 16.32
N VAL A 106 2.53 -6.75 15.19
CA VAL A 106 2.78 -8.14 14.77
C VAL A 106 4.01 -8.24 13.86
N THR A 107 4.23 -7.27 12.98
CA THR A 107 5.27 -7.35 11.95
C THR A 107 6.64 -6.84 12.43
N LEU A 108 6.69 -5.84 13.31
CA LEU A 108 7.95 -5.25 13.77
C LEU A 108 8.77 -6.15 14.72
N PRO A 109 8.17 -6.89 15.69
CA PRO A 109 8.97 -7.70 16.60
C PRO A 109 9.80 -8.79 15.91
N PRO A 110 9.27 -9.57 14.94
CA PRO A 110 10.08 -10.52 14.16
C PRO A 110 11.26 -9.84 13.45
N MET A 111 11.04 -8.67 12.84
CA MET A 111 12.09 -7.91 12.15
C MET A 111 13.17 -7.41 13.11
N ALA A 112 12.78 -6.92 14.29
CA ALA A 112 13.70 -6.45 15.33
C ALA A 112 14.56 -7.59 15.91
N LEU A 113 14.00 -8.80 16.01
CA LEU A 113 14.67 -10.02 16.44
C LEU A 113 15.59 -10.62 15.36
N GLY A 114 15.56 -10.10 14.13
CA GLY A 114 16.37 -10.57 13.01
C GLY A 114 15.72 -11.70 12.19
N TYR A 115 14.44 -12.00 12.44
CA TYR A 115 13.63 -12.89 11.59
C TYR A 115 12.98 -12.07 10.47
N ASP A 116 13.82 -11.56 9.57
CA ASP A 116 13.38 -10.72 8.45
C ASP A 116 12.41 -11.44 7.50
N GLY A 117 12.59 -12.74 7.27
CA GLY A 117 11.65 -13.54 6.50
C GLY A 117 10.24 -13.59 7.10
N LEU A 118 10.14 -13.78 8.42
CA LEU A 118 8.86 -13.68 9.12
C LEU A 118 8.27 -12.27 9.09
N GLY A 119 9.12 -11.24 9.19
CA GLY A 119 8.74 -9.84 9.04
C GLY A 119 8.03 -9.59 7.71
N PHE A 120 8.69 -9.93 6.59
CA PHE A 120 8.15 -9.76 5.25
C PHE A 120 6.91 -10.65 4.98
N MET A 121 6.85 -11.87 5.52
CA MET A 121 5.65 -12.71 5.43
C MET A 121 4.43 -12.03 6.08
N PHE A 122 4.59 -11.57 7.32
CA PHE A 122 3.50 -10.90 8.02
C PHE A 122 3.16 -9.55 7.40
N GLU A 123 4.15 -8.78 6.96
CA GLU A 123 3.94 -7.52 6.24
C GLU A 123 3.04 -7.73 5.01
N ASN A 124 3.41 -8.66 4.12
CA ASN A 124 2.63 -8.96 2.92
C ASN A 124 1.21 -9.46 3.26
N ALA A 125 1.06 -10.27 4.32
CA ALA A 125 -0.24 -10.74 4.77
C ALA A 125 -1.12 -9.61 5.32
N PHE A 126 -0.58 -8.72 6.16
CA PHE A 126 -1.31 -7.58 6.69
C PHE A 126 -1.60 -6.52 5.62
N ALA A 127 -0.68 -6.29 4.70
CA ALA A 127 -0.91 -5.45 3.51
C ALA A 127 -2.11 -5.96 2.71
N ALA A 128 -2.15 -7.26 2.42
CA ALA A 128 -3.28 -7.88 1.74
C ALA A 128 -4.60 -7.69 2.52
N LEU A 129 -4.60 -7.92 3.83
CA LEU A 129 -5.78 -7.73 4.67
C LEU A 129 -6.28 -6.28 4.68
N LEU A 130 -5.38 -5.30 4.81
CA LEU A 130 -5.70 -3.88 4.79
C LEU A 130 -6.26 -3.45 3.43
N LEU A 131 -5.67 -3.94 2.33
CA LEU A 131 -6.14 -3.64 0.98
C LEU A 131 -7.50 -4.30 0.67
N PHE A 132 -7.72 -5.54 1.09
CA PHE A 132 -9.05 -6.18 1.01
C PHE A 132 -10.09 -5.44 1.84
N ALA A 133 -9.75 -5.02 3.07
CA ALA A 133 -10.64 -4.22 3.89
C ALA A 133 -10.98 -2.88 3.22
N THR A 134 -9.99 -2.26 2.56
CA THR A 134 -10.17 -1.03 1.78
C THR A 134 -11.12 -1.27 0.60
N ALA A 135 -10.94 -2.36 -0.15
CA ALA A 135 -11.83 -2.78 -1.23
C ALA A 135 -13.28 -2.97 -0.73
N VAL A 136 -13.46 -3.61 0.43
CA VAL A 136 -14.77 -3.83 1.04
C VAL A 136 -15.45 -2.51 1.43
N GLU A 137 -14.70 -1.52 1.92
CA GLU A 137 -15.27 -0.21 2.23
C GLU A 137 -15.75 0.51 0.96
N TYR A 138 -14.98 0.46 -0.13
CA TYR A 138 -15.44 0.97 -1.42
C TYR A 138 -16.69 0.21 -1.90
N TRP A 139 -16.67 -1.12 -1.89
CA TRP A 139 -17.82 -1.93 -2.32
C TRP A 139 -19.11 -1.59 -1.56
N LYS A 140 -19.03 -1.28 -0.27
CA LYS A 140 -20.18 -0.86 0.55
C LYS A 140 -20.72 0.52 0.16
N GLY A 141 -19.90 1.40 -0.44
CA GLY A 141 -20.28 2.72 -0.95
C GLY A 141 -20.71 2.73 -2.42
N ARG A 142 -20.99 1.57 -3.02
CA ARG A 142 -21.32 1.44 -4.46
C ARG A 142 -22.60 2.16 -4.91
N ASP A 143 -23.50 2.47 -3.97
CA ASP A 143 -24.81 3.02 -4.30
C ASP A 143 -24.74 4.48 -4.80
N GLU A 144 -23.62 5.19 -4.52
CA GLU A 144 -23.40 6.56 -4.98
C GLU A 144 -22.90 6.63 -6.43
N ALA A 145 -21.94 5.77 -6.82
CA ALA A 145 -21.32 5.76 -8.14
C ALA A 145 -20.84 4.34 -8.54
N PRO A 146 -21.76 3.45 -8.98
CA PRO A 146 -21.49 2.01 -9.04
C PRO A 146 -20.34 1.63 -9.99
N ALA A 147 -20.25 2.26 -11.17
CA ALA A 147 -19.21 1.91 -12.15
C ALA A 147 -17.80 2.23 -11.65
N LEU A 148 -17.60 3.41 -11.07
CA LEU A 148 -16.31 3.87 -10.57
C LEU A 148 -15.90 3.09 -9.32
N THR A 149 -16.83 2.88 -8.39
CA THR A 149 -16.57 2.17 -7.14
C THR A 149 -16.30 0.68 -7.36
N ILE A 150 -16.93 0.04 -8.34
CA ILE A 150 -16.60 -1.33 -8.76
C ILE A 150 -15.17 -1.39 -9.32
N GLY A 151 -14.79 -0.42 -10.16
CA GLY A 151 -13.43 -0.34 -10.71
C GLY A 151 -12.37 -0.22 -9.61
N ILE A 152 -12.57 0.71 -8.66
CA ILE A 152 -11.67 0.89 -7.52
C ILE A 152 -11.59 -0.39 -6.67
N THR A 153 -12.73 -1.00 -6.36
CA THR A 153 -12.79 -2.26 -5.61
C THR A 153 -12.00 -3.37 -6.30
N ALA A 154 -12.12 -3.49 -7.62
CA ALA A 154 -11.40 -4.50 -8.40
C ALA A 154 -9.88 -4.27 -8.35
N LEU A 155 -9.42 -3.02 -8.51
CA LEU A 155 -7.99 -2.68 -8.45
C LEU A 155 -7.39 -2.92 -7.06
N TYR A 156 -8.09 -2.53 -5.99
CA TYR A 156 -7.66 -2.83 -4.63
C TYR A 156 -7.63 -4.34 -4.36
N SER A 157 -8.62 -5.09 -4.84
CA SER A 157 -8.67 -6.55 -4.67
C SER A 157 -7.56 -7.25 -5.45
N ALA A 158 -7.24 -6.78 -6.66
CA ALA A 158 -6.13 -7.29 -7.46
C ALA A 158 -4.78 -7.03 -6.77
N THR A 159 -4.60 -5.84 -6.21
CA THR A 159 -3.40 -5.49 -5.42
C THR A 159 -3.33 -6.34 -4.15
N ALA A 160 -4.43 -6.50 -3.43
CA ALA A 160 -4.46 -7.34 -2.23
C ALA A 160 -4.10 -8.82 -2.53
N ALA A 161 -4.57 -9.35 -3.66
CA ALA A 161 -4.26 -10.70 -4.11
C ALA A 161 -2.76 -10.85 -4.45
N SER A 162 -2.10 -9.82 -5.01
CA SER A 162 -0.67 -9.89 -5.30
C SER A 162 0.17 -9.95 -4.02
N PHE A 163 -0.17 -9.13 -3.01
CA PHE A 163 0.47 -9.19 -1.69
C PHE A 163 0.21 -10.52 -0.97
N ALA A 164 -1.01 -11.06 -1.06
CA ALA A 164 -1.32 -12.38 -0.51
C ALA A 164 -0.50 -13.50 -1.19
N LEU A 165 -0.29 -13.40 -2.50
CA LEU A 165 0.55 -14.32 -3.24
C LEU A 165 2.02 -14.21 -2.82
N CYS A 166 2.53 -12.99 -2.60
CA CYS A 166 3.89 -12.79 -2.06
C CYS A 166 4.06 -13.47 -0.69
N ALA A 167 3.12 -13.24 0.23
CA ALA A 167 3.11 -13.89 1.53
C ALA A 167 3.08 -15.42 1.42
N MET A 168 2.28 -15.96 0.50
CA MET A 168 2.17 -17.40 0.26
C MET A 168 3.47 -18.00 -0.28
N VAL A 169 4.11 -17.35 -1.26
CA VAL A 169 5.39 -17.82 -1.81
C VAL A 169 6.49 -17.80 -0.75
N LEU A 170 6.57 -16.72 0.03
CA LEU A 170 7.49 -16.63 1.17
C LEU A 170 7.24 -17.75 2.18
N ALA A 171 5.97 -18.00 2.54
CA ALA A 171 5.61 -19.06 3.49
C ALA A 171 5.95 -20.47 2.96
N LEU A 172 5.79 -20.72 1.66
CA LEU A 172 6.15 -21.98 1.01
C LEU A 172 7.66 -22.21 0.96
N ASP A 173 8.46 -21.15 0.77
CA ASP A 173 9.92 -21.24 0.83
C ASP A 173 10.42 -21.55 2.25
N GLY A 174 9.62 -21.29 3.29
CA GLY A 174 9.85 -21.72 4.67
C GLY A 174 11.08 -21.08 5.36
N LYS A 175 11.70 -20.09 4.73
CA LYS A 175 12.89 -19.40 5.28
C LYS A 175 12.46 -18.30 6.25
N LEU A 176 12.69 -18.55 7.54
CA LEU A 176 12.39 -17.59 8.61
C LEU A 176 13.38 -16.41 8.67
N VAL A 177 14.56 -16.58 8.05
CA VAL A 177 15.60 -15.57 7.90
C VAL A 177 16.04 -15.56 6.43
N LEU A 178 15.95 -14.42 5.76
CA LEU A 178 16.38 -14.21 4.38
C LEU A 178 17.77 -13.59 4.31
N GLY A 179 18.08 -12.59 5.13
CA GLY A 179 19.34 -11.84 5.11
C GLY A 179 19.50 -10.89 3.91
N HIS A 180 18.49 -10.78 3.05
CA HIS A 180 18.43 -9.97 1.84
C HIS A 180 16.96 -9.60 1.56
N ALA A 181 16.74 -8.56 0.75
CA ALA A 181 15.41 -8.26 0.25
C ALA A 181 14.84 -9.47 -0.49
N PRO A 182 13.57 -9.82 -0.28
CA PRO A 182 12.94 -10.87 -1.05
C PRO A 182 12.98 -10.51 -2.55
N SER A 183 13.29 -11.51 -3.38
CA SER A 183 13.48 -11.31 -4.82
C SER A 183 12.91 -12.52 -5.57
N ASN A 184 11.58 -12.55 -5.69
CA ASN A 184 10.84 -13.66 -6.28
C ASN A 184 9.92 -13.16 -7.42
N TRP A 185 9.53 -14.06 -8.32
CA TRP A 185 8.61 -13.77 -9.41
C TRP A 185 7.28 -13.16 -8.92
N ALA A 186 6.85 -13.54 -7.71
CA ALA A 186 5.65 -13.02 -7.06
C ALA A 186 5.75 -11.51 -6.78
N GLU A 187 6.93 -11.06 -6.37
CA GLU A 187 7.14 -9.64 -6.05
C GLU A 187 7.25 -8.79 -7.30
N GLU A 188 7.93 -9.30 -8.34
CA GLU A 188 7.97 -8.64 -9.65
C GLU A 188 6.55 -8.47 -10.23
N LEU A 189 5.71 -9.51 -10.12
CA LEU A 189 4.30 -9.44 -10.49
C LEU A 189 3.53 -8.42 -9.62
N SER A 190 3.79 -8.40 -8.31
CA SER A 190 3.16 -7.45 -7.39
C SER A 190 3.50 -6.01 -7.76
N LEU A 191 4.76 -5.69 -8.07
CA LEU A 191 5.16 -4.37 -8.53
C LEU A 191 4.40 -3.96 -9.80
N ILE A 192 4.29 -4.85 -10.79
CA ILE A 192 3.52 -4.58 -12.02
C ILE A 192 2.05 -4.28 -11.70
N ILE A 193 1.42 -5.10 -10.85
CA ILE A 193 0.02 -4.92 -10.46
C ILE A 193 -0.17 -3.63 -9.68
N VAL A 194 0.74 -3.29 -8.77
CA VAL A 194 0.71 -2.05 -7.99
C VAL A 194 0.83 -0.83 -8.89
N ILE A 195 1.73 -0.83 -9.88
CA ILE A 195 1.87 0.28 -10.86
C ILE A 195 0.54 0.51 -11.59
N ALA A 196 -0.04 -0.56 -12.14
CA ALA A 196 -1.30 -0.48 -12.86
C ALA A 196 -2.44 -0.03 -11.95
N SER A 197 -2.51 -0.57 -10.73
CA SER A 197 -3.59 -0.33 -9.77
C SER A 197 -3.53 1.06 -9.17
N MET A 198 -2.35 1.58 -8.78
CA MET A 198 -2.23 2.94 -8.24
C MET A 198 -2.66 3.99 -9.26
N THR A 199 -2.25 3.82 -10.51
CA THR A 199 -2.63 4.72 -11.60
C THR A 199 -4.15 4.67 -11.84
N GLY A 200 -4.73 3.47 -11.91
CA GLY A 200 -6.17 3.28 -12.10
C GLY A 200 -7.00 3.80 -10.92
N ILE A 201 -6.60 3.51 -9.68
CA ILE A 201 -7.26 4.01 -8.46
C ILE A 201 -7.21 5.54 -8.43
N GLY A 202 -6.07 6.14 -8.81
CA GLY A 202 -5.92 7.57 -8.94
C GLY A 202 -6.91 8.19 -9.92
N ALA A 203 -6.92 7.70 -11.15
CA ALA A 203 -7.82 8.17 -12.19
C ALA A 203 -9.31 8.00 -11.83
N LEU A 204 -9.68 6.87 -11.21
CA LEU A 204 -11.06 6.62 -10.81
C LEU A 204 -11.48 7.46 -9.59
N SER A 205 -10.58 7.68 -8.63
CA SER A 205 -10.85 8.55 -7.46
C SER A 205 -11.00 10.02 -7.88
N LEU A 206 -10.20 10.44 -8.87
CA LEU A 206 -10.32 11.73 -9.55
C LEU A 206 -11.70 11.90 -10.21
N ALA A 207 -12.12 10.89 -10.99
CA ALA A 207 -13.40 10.90 -11.68
C ALA A 207 -14.59 10.91 -10.71
N LEU A 208 -14.49 10.19 -9.59
CA LEU A 208 -15.51 10.22 -8.52
C LEU A 208 -15.68 11.62 -7.92
N ASN A 209 -14.61 12.40 -7.83
CA ASN A 209 -14.66 13.73 -7.22
C ASN A 209 -15.12 14.84 -8.19
N GLN A 210 -15.20 14.54 -9.50
CA GLN A 210 -15.63 15.50 -10.53
C GLN A 210 -17.07 15.22 -11.04
N GLY A 211 -17.67 14.11 -10.62
CA GLY A 211 -19.00 13.67 -11.01
C GLY A 211 -20.15 14.25 -10.19
#